data_AF-A0A961UJC2-F1
#
_entry.id   AF-A0A961UJC2-F1
#
_cell.length_a   1.000
_cell.length_b   1.000
_cell.length_c   1.000
_cell.angle_alpha   90.00
_cell.angle_beta   90.00
_cell.angle_gamma   90.00
#
_symmetry.space_group_name_H-M   'P 1'
#
loop_
_entity.id
_entity.type
_entity.pdbx_description
1 polymer ?
#
loop_
_entity_poly.entity_id
_entity_poly.type
_entity_poly.pdbx_seq_one_letter_code
_entity_poly.pdbx_strand_id
1 'polypeptide(L)'
;MSAINQRPCPKALLLVLLILAAFVRPTEACDFDIAFGPVHPPQRLTSIANASSYFIELRARGGSPVGHSYVVLGVRTATGKERIVRMAGFYASMGAFGAAGSVIGVPGKVGYKKSDLGKPSVRYRRMLTRNAFAGVERTIGRISKNPGKFIMLSNNCNAFVGRLARSIGLKTPRSTAIYAPDYLKKLIALNRRRG
;
A
#
# COMPACT_ATOMS: atom_id res chain seq x y z
N MET A 1 30.59 -16.42 -67.58
CA MET A 1 29.50 -16.25 -66.60
C MET A 1 30.06 -15.45 -65.43
N SER A 2 29.84 -14.14 -65.41
CA SER A 2 30.39 -13.22 -64.40
C SER A 2 29.27 -12.67 -63.54
N ALA A 3 29.39 -12.83 -62.21
CA ALA A 3 28.45 -12.30 -61.24
C ALA A 3 28.73 -10.80 -61.01
N ILE A 4 27.74 -9.95 -61.27
CA ILE A 4 27.78 -8.52 -60.93
C ILE A 4 27.27 -8.35 -59.50
N ASN A 5 28.19 -8.01 -58.62
CA ASN A 5 27.95 -7.52 -57.27
C ASN A 5 27.71 -6.01 -57.34
N GLN A 6 26.48 -5.54 -57.10
CA GLN A 6 26.20 -4.12 -56.90
C GLN A 6 25.63 -3.90 -55.49
N ARG A 7 26.42 -3.19 -54.69
CA ARG A 7 26.12 -2.81 -53.31
C ARG A 7 25.08 -1.70 -53.28
N PRO A 8 24.08 -1.72 -52.37
CA PRO A 8 23.13 -0.63 -52.24
C PRO A 8 23.79 0.64 -51.66
N CYS A 9 23.37 1.77 -52.20
CA CYS A 9 23.84 3.13 -51.91
C CYS A 9 23.47 3.56 -50.46
N PRO A 10 24.40 4.17 -49.68
CA PRO A 10 24.19 4.44 -48.25
C PRO A 10 23.11 5.51 -47.96
N LYS A 11 22.62 6.23 -48.97
CA LYS A 11 21.58 7.25 -48.80
C LYS A 11 20.15 6.69 -48.79
N ALA A 12 19.94 5.47 -49.31
CA ALA A 12 18.62 4.83 -49.29
C ALA A 12 18.30 4.16 -47.93
N LEU A 13 19.32 3.84 -47.13
CA LEU A 13 19.14 3.19 -45.82
C LEU A 13 18.72 4.20 -44.73
N LEU A 14 19.05 5.48 -44.89
CA LEU A 14 18.75 6.50 -43.88
C LEU A 14 17.28 6.96 -43.89
N LEU A 15 16.58 6.84 -45.02
CA LEU A 15 15.16 7.24 -45.11
C LEU A 15 14.19 6.16 -44.60
N VAL A 16 14.56 4.88 -44.69
CA VAL A 16 13.71 3.77 -44.22
C VAL A 16 13.71 3.66 -42.69
N LEU A 17 14.81 4.03 -42.03
CA LEU A 17 14.89 4.07 -40.56
C LEU A 17 14.08 5.21 -39.92
N LEU A 18 13.80 6.29 -40.66
CA LEU A 18 12.96 7.39 -40.15
C LEU A 18 11.45 7.13 -40.27
N ILE A 19 11.01 6.27 -41.19
CA ILE A 19 9.58 5.97 -41.39
C ILE A 19 9.11 4.84 -40.44
N LEU A 20 9.99 3.92 -40.03
CA LEU A 20 9.66 2.88 -39.04
C LEU A 20 9.59 3.41 -37.59
N ALA A 21 10.16 4.57 -37.30
CA ALA A 21 10.04 5.22 -35.99
C ALA A 21 8.69 5.95 -35.78
N ALA A 22 7.87 6.13 -36.83
CA ALA A 22 6.60 6.85 -36.75
C ALA A 22 5.38 5.97 -36.42
N PHE A 23 5.52 4.63 -36.45
CA PHE A 23 4.42 3.70 -36.19
C PHE A 23 4.60 2.81 -34.96
N VAL A 24 5.70 2.94 -34.23
CA VAL A 24 5.75 2.48 -32.84
C VAL A 24 5.00 3.53 -32.02
N ARG A 25 3.67 3.46 -32.03
CA ARG A 25 2.89 4.08 -30.95
C ARG A 25 3.48 3.49 -29.67
N PRO A 26 3.95 4.31 -28.71
CA PRO A 26 4.20 3.79 -27.39
C PRO A 26 2.90 3.09 -27.00
N THR A 27 2.93 1.77 -26.81
CA THR A 27 1.92 1.13 -26.00
C THR A 27 1.96 1.93 -24.72
N GLU A 28 0.94 2.75 -24.52
CA GLU A 28 0.62 3.29 -23.21
C GLU A 28 0.68 2.06 -22.31
N ALA A 29 1.79 1.93 -21.57
CA ALA A 29 1.78 1.16 -20.36
C ALA A 29 0.53 1.67 -19.68
N CYS A 30 -0.48 0.80 -19.49
CA CYS A 30 -1.71 1.20 -18.87
C CYS A 30 -1.31 1.81 -17.53
N ASP A 31 -1.21 3.14 -17.51
CA ASP A 31 -0.95 3.95 -16.35
C ASP A 31 -2.24 3.83 -15.56
N PHE A 32 -2.36 2.71 -14.88
CA PHE A 32 -3.19 2.64 -13.71
C PHE A 32 -2.48 3.54 -12.72
N ASP A 33 -2.80 4.83 -12.81
CA ASP A 33 -2.38 5.89 -11.93
C ASP A 33 -2.70 5.48 -10.51
N ILE A 34 -1.77 4.74 -9.89
CA ILE A 34 -1.75 4.53 -8.47
C ILE A 34 -1.23 5.85 -7.92
N ALA A 35 -2.14 6.80 -7.74
CA ALA A 35 -1.94 7.91 -6.84
C ALA A 35 -1.71 7.34 -5.43
N PHE A 36 -0.50 6.86 -5.19
CA PHE A 36 0.08 6.70 -3.87
C PHE A 36 0.21 8.12 -3.36
N GLY A 37 -0.84 8.60 -2.69
CA GLY A 37 -0.73 9.85 -1.98
C GLY A 37 0.46 9.76 -1.02
N PRO A 38 1.26 10.84 -0.85
CA PRO A 38 2.19 10.88 0.28
C PRO A 38 1.38 10.52 1.51
N VAL A 39 1.92 9.69 2.41
CA VAL A 39 1.31 9.46 3.75
C VAL A 39 0.72 10.80 4.17
N HIS A 40 -0.62 10.88 4.37
CA HIS A 40 -1.30 12.14 4.70
C HIS A 40 -0.34 12.95 5.55
N PRO A 41 0.13 14.13 5.10
CA PRO A 41 1.17 14.84 5.82
C PRO A 41 0.67 14.93 7.26
N PRO A 42 1.48 14.50 8.24
CA PRO A 42 1.03 14.46 9.63
C PRO A 42 0.40 15.81 9.91
N GLN A 43 -0.91 15.84 10.16
CA GLN A 43 -1.56 17.10 10.47
C GLN A 43 -0.76 17.72 11.61
N ARG A 44 -0.36 18.97 11.41
CA ARG A 44 0.62 19.73 12.20
C ARG A 44 0.47 19.40 13.70
N LEU A 45 1.59 19.15 14.39
CA LEU A 45 1.69 18.70 15.80
C LEU A 45 0.76 19.45 16.77
N THR A 46 0.41 20.71 16.47
CA THR A 46 -0.57 21.52 17.19
C THR A 46 -1.99 20.90 17.23
N SER A 47 -2.40 20.16 16.21
CA SER A 47 -3.68 19.44 16.18
C SER A 47 -3.72 18.21 17.10
N ILE A 48 -2.55 17.66 17.44
CA ILE A 48 -2.37 16.52 18.36
C ILE A 48 -2.22 17.03 19.81
N ALA A 49 -1.71 18.25 20.00
CA ALA A 49 -1.53 18.87 21.31
C ALA A 49 -2.87 19.00 22.07
N ASN A 50 -3.97 19.30 21.37
CA ASN A 50 -5.32 19.46 21.94
C ASN A 50 -6.22 18.21 21.79
N ALA A 51 -5.62 17.03 21.59
CA ALA A 51 -6.38 15.79 21.48
C ALA A 51 -6.84 15.29 22.86
N SER A 52 -8.14 14.98 22.97
CA SER A 52 -8.76 14.38 24.17
C SER A 52 -8.63 12.86 24.18
N SER A 53 -8.56 12.22 23.00
CA SER A 53 -8.34 10.77 22.88
C SER A 53 -7.69 10.41 21.56
N TYR A 54 -7.05 9.23 21.54
CA TYR A 54 -6.32 8.69 20.40
C TYR A 54 -6.95 7.38 19.98
N PHE A 55 -6.92 7.08 18.67
CA PHE A 55 -7.40 5.81 18.19
C PHE A 55 -6.60 5.30 17.00
N ILE A 56 -6.66 3.98 16.84
CA ILE A 56 -6.31 3.28 15.61
C ILE A 56 -7.55 2.56 15.10
N GLU A 57 -7.68 2.55 13.78
CA GLU A 57 -8.58 1.66 13.09
C GLU A 57 -7.79 0.73 12.21
N LEU A 58 -8.02 -0.55 12.38
CA LEU A 58 -7.64 -1.56 11.42
C LEU A 58 -8.80 -1.65 10.43
N ARG A 59 -8.52 -1.43 9.15
CA ARG A 59 -9.50 -1.43 8.08
C ARG A 59 -9.12 -2.49 7.04
N ALA A 60 -10.13 -3.03 6.39
CA ALA A 60 -9.95 -3.81 5.18
C ALA A 60 -11.03 -3.45 4.18
N ARG A 61 -10.65 -3.42 2.91
CA ARG A 61 -11.58 -3.32 1.78
C ARG A 61 -11.46 -4.53 0.88
N GLY A 62 -12.59 -4.96 0.34
CA GLY A 62 -12.65 -5.87 -0.80
C GLY A 62 -12.45 -5.15 -2.13
N GLY A 63 -12.86 -5.82 -3.21
CA GLY A 63 -12.85 -5.25 -4.56
C GLY A 63 -11.57 -5.52 -5.37
N SER A 64 -10.58 -6.17 -4.77
CA SER A 64 -9.48 -6.83 -5.49
C SER A 64 -9.45 -8.31 -5.13
N PRO A 65 -8.85 -9.20 -5.95
CA PRO A 65 -8.83 -10.64 -5.71
C PRO A 65 -8.27 -11.03 -4.33
N VAL A 66 -7.33 -10.23 -3.80
CA VAL A 66 -6.71 -10.45 -2.47
C VAL A 66 -7.24 -9.51 -1.37
N GLY A 67 -8.05 -8.52 -1.75
CA GLY A 67 -8.46 -7.41 -0.88
C GLY A 67 -7.28 -6.50 -0.49
N HIS A 68 -7.52 -5.58 0.44
CA HIS A 68 -6.45 -4.80 1.04
C HIS A 68 -6.74 -4.46 2.50
N SER A 69 -5.78 -4.67 3.39
CA SER A 69 -5.85 -4.25 4.79
C SER A 69 -4.85 -3.14 5.09
N TYR A 70 -5.27 -2.18 5.90
CA TYR A 70 -4.55 -0.95 6.18
C TYR A 70 -4.96 -0.39 7.54
N VAL A 71 -4.22 0.61 8.03
CA VAL A 71 -4.52 1.28 9.30
C VAL A 71 -4.84 2.76 9.11
N VAL A 72 -5.67 3.27 10.00
CA VAL A 72 -5.96 4.70 10.14
C VAL A 72 -5.69 5.10 11.58
N LEU A 73 -4.81 6.05 11.78
CA LEU A 73 -4.60 6.72 13.06
C LEU A 73 -5.37 8.02 13.08
N GLY A 74 -6.05 8.27 14.18
CA GLY A 74 -6.74 9.53 14.38
C GLY A 74 -6.81 9.94 15.84
N VAL A 75 -7.25 11.17 16.02
CA VAL A 75 -7.48 11.78 17.32
C VAL A 75 -8.90 12.30 17.39
N ARG A 76 -9.42 12.43 18.61
CA ARG A 76 -10.59 13.26 18.88
C ARG A 76 -10.14 14.52 19.60
N THR A 77 -10.64 15.68 19.17
CA THR A 77 -10.36 16.97 19.83
C THR A 77 -11.16 17.11 21.12
N ALA A 78 -10.83 18.10 21.94
CA ALA A 78 -11.65 18.50 23.10
C ALA A 78 -13.11 18.81 22.71
N THR A 79 -13.33 19.35 21.51
CA THR A 79 -14.68 19.64 20.95
C THR A 79 -15.41 18.42 20.40
N GLY A 80 -14.90 17.21 20.61
CA GLY A 80 -15.52 15.96 20.14
C GLY A 80 -15.30 15.64 18.65
N LYS A 81 -14.64 16.52 17.87
CA LYS A 81 -14.38 16.30 16.44
C LYS A 81 -13.28 15.27 16.23
N GLU A 82 -13.51 14.29 15.37
CA GLU A 82 -12.48 13.34 14.96
C GLU A 82 -11.64 13.89 13.81
N ARG A 83 -10.33 13.61 13.85
CA ARG A 83 -9.40 13.96 12.78
C ARG A 83 -8.51 12.77 12.46
N ILE A 84 -8.38 12.47 11.17
CA ILE A 84 -7.44 11.46 10.68
C ILE A 84 -6.05 12.10 10.63
N VAL A 85 -5.12 11.54 11.39
CA VAL A 85 -3.72 11.97 11.43
C VAL A 85 -2.90 11.25 10.37
N ARG A 86 -3.15 9.95 10.19
CA ARG A 86 -2.36 9.11 9.28
C ARG A 86 -3.19 7.96 8.73
N MET A 87 -2.99 7.64 7.46
CA MET A 87 -3.48 6.41 6.83
C MET A 87 -2.30 5.69 6.18
N ALA A 88 -2.17 4.40 6.44
CA ALA A 88 -1.05 3.60 5.93
C ALA A 88 -1.43 2.13 5.71
N GLY A 89 -1.06 1.59 4.56
CA GLY A 89 -1.06 0.19 4.19
C GLY A 89 0.27 -0.17 3.52
N PHE A 90 0.51 -1.47 3.35
CA PHE A 90 1.72 -1.97 2.70
C PHE A 90 1.39 -2.58 1.34
N TYR A 91 2.13 -2.15 0.33
CA TYR A 91 1.84 -2.40 -1.07
C TYR A 91 3.06 -2.94 -1.80
N ALA A 92 2.82 -3.76 -2.82
CA ALA A 92 3.77 -3.97 -3.89
C ALA A 92 3.93 -2.65 -4.66
N SER A 93 5.17 -2.19 -4.81
CA SER A 93 5.53 -1.23 -5.84
C SER A 93 5.57 -2.02 -7.15
N MET A 94 4.53 -1.90 -7.98
CA MET A 94 4.50 -2.63 -9.25
C MET A 94 5.60 -2.09 -10.17
N GLY A 95 6.44 -3.00 -10.65
CA GLY A 95 7.35 -2.82 -11.78
C GLY A 95 7.09 -3.92 -12.83
N ALA A 96 8.04 -4.16 -13.73
CA ALA A 96 7.89 -5.01 -14.93
C ALA A 96 7.31 -6.44 -14.76
N PHE A 97 7.19 -6.98 -13.54
CA PHE A 97 6.79 -8.37 -13.26
C PHE A 97 5.32 -8.58 -12.84
N GLY A 98 4.50 -7.52 -12.80
CA GLY A 98 3.06 -7.62 -12.52
C GLY A 98 2.68 -8.38 -11.23
N ALA A 99 1.54 -9.06 -11.24
CA ALA A 99 1.03 -9.82 -10.09
C ALA A 99 1.91 -11.03 -9.72
N ALA A 100 2.53 -11.69 -10.71
CA ALA A 100 3.40 -12.86 -10.49
C ALA A 100 4.65 -12.51 -9.67
N GLY A 101 5.24 -11.34 -9.91
CA GLY A 101 6.39 -10.85 -9.13
C GLY A 101 6.11 -10.75 -7.63
N SER A 102 4.86 -10.50 -7.23
CA SER A 102 4.50 -10.37 -5.82
C SER A 102 4.62 -11.68 -5.02
N VAL A 103 4.62 -12.84 -5.68
CA VAL A 103 4.81 -14.14 -5.02
C VAL A 103 6.28 -14.35 -4.63
N ILE A 104 7.21 -14.00 -5.53
CA ILE A 104 8.66 -14.14 -5.33
C ILE A 104 9.21 -12.98 -4.49
N GLY A 105 8.61 -11.80 -4.60
CA GLY A 105 8.93 -10.62 -3.82
C GLY A 105 9.32 -9.44 -4.70
N VAL A 106 8.64 -8.32 -4.52
CA VAL A 106 8.90 -7.04 -5.22
C VAL A 106 9.20 -5.94 -4.22
N PRO A 107 9.80 -4.81 -4.61
CA PRO A 107 9.94 -3.66 -3.71
C PRO A 107 8.60 -3.29 -3.08
N GLY A 108 8.59 -3.09 -1.77
CA GLY A 108 7.41 -2.68 -1.03
C GLY A 108 7.30 -1.16 -0.90
N LYS A 109 6.08 -0.64 -0.71
CA LYS A 109 5.82 0.76 -0.40
C LYS A 109 4.78 0.88 0.72
N VAL A 110 5.01 1.79 1.66
CA VAL A 110 4.03 2.15 2.70
C VAL A 110 3.38 3.48 2.33
N GLY A 111 2.05 3.52 2.33
CA GLY A 111 1.27 4.71 1.99
C GLY A 111 -0.21 4.37 1.97
N TYR A 112 -1.02 5.16 1.26
CA TYR A 112 -2.41 4.81 0.98
C TYR A 112 -2.70 5.00 -0.50
N LYS A 113 -3.78 4.39 -0.99
CA LYS A 113 -4.33 4.62 -2.32
C LYS A 113 -5.66 5.36 -2.22
N LYS A 114 -6.08 6.06 -3.28
CA LYS A 114 -7.41 6.71 -3.35
C LYS A 114 -8.56 5.74 -2.96
N SER A 115 -8.45 4.47 -3.33
CA SER A 115 -9.43 3.43 -2.96
C SER A 115 -9.50 3.12 -1.46
N ASP A 116 -8.51 3.50 -0.65
CA ASP A 116 -8.53 3.35 0.81
C ASP A 116 -9.35 4.44 1.51
N LEU A 117 -9.62 5.56 0.82
CA LEU A 117 -10.41 6.68 1.33
C LEU A 117 -11.91 6.34 1.39
N GLY A 118 -12.36 5.35 0.60
CA GLY A 118 -13.73 4.88 0.58
C GLY A 118 -14.16 4.16 1.87
N LYS A 119 -15.44 3.78 1.92
CA LYS A 119 -16.00 3.00 3.02
C LYS A 119 -15.32 1.62 3.08
N PRO A 120 -14.71 1.23 4.22
CA PRO A 120 -14.09 -0.09 4.34
C PRO A 120 -15.16 -1.19 4.42
N SER A 121 -14.83 -2.39 3.94
CA SER A 121 -15.67 -3.58 4.08
C SER A 121 -15.67 -4.11 5.52
N VAL A 122 -14.53 -3.98 6.22
CA VAL A 122 -14.38 -4.36 7.64
C VAL A 122 -13.62 -3.26 8.35
N ARG A 123 -14.08 -2.87 9.54
CA ARG A 123 -13.48 -1.82 10.38
C ARG A 123 -13.43 -2.29 11.82
N TYR A 124 -12.26 -2.15 12.45
CA TYR A 124 -12.05 -2.45 13.85
C TYR A 124 -11.29 -1.33 14.53
N ARG A 125 -11.96 -0.65 15.46
CA ARG A 125 -11.43 0.51 16.16
C ARG A 125 -10.94 0.12 17.55
N ARG A 126 -9.80 0.69 17.96
CA ARG A 126 -9.27 0.63 19.33
C ARG A 126 -8.85 2.01 19.78
N MET A 127 -9.29 2.38 20.98
CA MET A 127 -8.76 3.57 21.66
C MET A 127 -7.34 3.26 22.12
N LEU A 128 -6.48 4.26 22.06
CA LEU A 128 -5.07 4.16 22.43
C LEU A 128 -4.74 5.19 23.50
N THR A 129 -3.73 4.86 24.32
CA THR A 129 -3.02 5.88 25.08
C THR A 129 -2.17 6.73 24.12
N ARG A 130 -1.77 7.93 24.55
CA ARG A 130 -0.85 8.80 23.81
C ARG A 130 0.45 8.05 23.45
N ASN A 131 0.99 7.29 24.40
CA ASN A 131 2.22 6.52 24.21
C ASN A 131 2.07 5.41 23.18
N ALA A 132 0.96 4.66 23.21
CA ALA A 132 0.68 3.63 22.21
C ALA A 132 0.50 4.25 20.81
N PHE A 133 -0.21 5.37 20.71
CA PHE A 133 -0.38 6.11 19.46
C PHE A 133 0.97 6.53 18.85
N ALA A 134 1.82 7.20 19.64
CA ALA A 134 3.17 7.60 19.22
C ALA A 134 4.06 6.39 18.88
N GLY A 135 3.90 5.27 19.57
CA GLY A 135 4.57 4.01 19.25
C GLY A 135 4.17 3.46 17.87
N VAL A 136 2.89 3.50 17.53
CA VAL A 136 2.39 3.09 16.20
C VAL A 136 2.92 4.04 15.12
N GLU A 137 2.89 5.36 15.34
CA GLU A 137 3.42 6.34 14.38
C GLU A 137 4.92 6.11 14.10
N ARG A 138 5.73 5.92 15.15
CA ARG A 138 7.15 5.59 15.01
C ARG A 138 7.35 4.28 14.24
N THR A 139 6.52 3.27 14.52
CA THR A 139 6.60 1.99 13.81
C THR A 139 6.27 2.14 12.33
N ILE A 140 5.21 2.88 12.00
CA ILE A 140 4.88 3.19 10.60
C ILE A 140 6.04 3.94 9.95
N GLY A 141 6.57 4.99 10.58
CA GLY A 141 7.69 5.77 10.06
C GLY A 141 8.94 4.92 9.80
N ARG A 142 9.29 4.01 10.71
CA ARG A 142 10.41 3.08 10.54
C ARG A 142 10.21 2.16 9.34
N ILE A 143 9.02 1.55 9.19
CA ILE A 143 8.70 0.68 8.04
C ILE A 143 8.66 1.51 6.75
N SER A 144 8.14 2.75 6.77
CA SER A 144 8.12 3.62 5.60
C SER A 144 9.53 3.97 5.10
N LYS A 145 10.50 4.16 5.99
CA LYS A 145 11.90 4.47 5.64
C LYS A 145 12.63 3.28 5.03
N ASN A 146 12.33 2.07 5.48
CA ASN A 146 12.88 0.83 4.93
C ASN A 146 11.76 -0.22 4.79
N PRO A 147 10.97 -0.16 3.70
CA PRO A 147 9.77 -0.99 3.54
C PRO A 147 10.08 -2.48 3.28
N GLY A 148 11.30 -2.80 2.84
CA GLY A 148 11.67 -4.14 2.41
C GLY A 148 10.88 -4.62 1.19
N LYS A 149 10.90 -5.94 0.94
CA LYS A 149 10.15 -6.57 -0.15
C LYS A 149 8.71 -6.86 0.25
N PHE A 150 7.75 -6.52 -0.59
CA PHE A 150 6.40 -7.07 -0.53
C PHE A 150 6.41 -8.50 -1.06
N ILE A 151 5.98 -9.46 -0.23
CA ILE A 151 5.83 -10.87 -0.57
C ILE A 151 4.40 -11.26 -0.23
N MET A 152 3.61 -11.63 -1.24
CA MET A 152 2.17 -11.86 -1.13
C MET A 152 1.81 -12.87 -0.04
N LEU A 153 2.65 -13.87 0.20
CA LEU A 153 2.36 -14.95 1.15
C LEU A 153 2.87 -14.70 2.58
N SER A 154 3.80 -13.76 2.80
CA SER A 154 4.48 -13.64 4.10
C SER A 154 4.69 -12.20 4.57
N ASN A 155 5.10 -11.29 3.68
CA ASN A 155 5.29 -9.87 3.97
C ASN A 155 4.36 -9.02 3.11
N ASN A 156 3.08 -8.99 3.46
CA ASN A 156 2.01 -8.34 2.71
C ASN A 156 1.25 -7.31 3.57
N CYS A 157 0.12 -6.81 3.07
CA CYS A 157 -0.74 -5.87 3.79
C CYS A 157 -1.26 -6.40 5.15
N ASN A 158 -1.64 -7.68 5.23
CA ASN A 158 -2.07 -8.32 6.48
C ASN A 158 -0.91 -8.45 7.47
N ALA A 159 0.29 -8.80 7.00
CA ALA A 159 1.48 -8.85 7.85
C ALA A 159 1.81 -7.48 8.44
N PHE A 160 1.67 -6.41 7.64
CA PHE A 160 1.82 -5.04 8.10
C PHE A 160 0.79 -4.66 9.18
N VAL A 161 -0.51 -4.88 8.92
CA VAL A 161 -1.57 -4.65 9.92
C VAL A 161 -1.32 -5.48 11.18
N GLY A 162 -0.93 -6.74 11.03
CA GLY A 162 -0.62 -7.63 12.14
C GLY A 162 0.56 -7.14 13.01
N ARG A 163 1.61 -6.59 12.41
CA ARG A 163 2.74 -5.99 13.16
C ARG A 163 2.26 -4.82 14.01
N LEU A 164 1.44 -3.93 13.46
CA LEU A 164 0.90 -2.77 14.19
C LEU A 164 -0.14 -3.16 15.24
N ALA A 165 -0.95 -4.18 14.97
CA ALA A 165 -1.90 -4.71 15.94
C ALA A 165 -1.18 -5.33 17.15
N ARG A 166 -0.11 -6.12 16.91
CA ARG A 166 0.71 -6.68 17.99
C ARG A 166 1.44 -5.62 18.80
N SER A 167 1.89 -4.51 18.20
CA SER A 167 2.57 -3.44 18.93
C SER A 167 1.67 -2.71 19.93
N ILE A 168 0.35 -2.92 19.88
CA ILE A 168 -0.62 -2.40 20.85
C ILE A 168 -1.32 -3.51 21.65
N GLY A 169 -0.73 -4.72 21.67
CA GLY A 169 -1.20 -5.83 22.49
C GLY A 169 -2.36 -6.65 21.91
N LEU A 170 -2.73 -6.47 20.63
CA LEU A 170 -3.75 -7.30 20.00
C LEU A 170 -3.17 -8.65 19.54
N LYS A 171 -3.98 -9.70 19.69
CA LYS A 171 -3.75 -11.01 19.08
C LYS A 171 -3.95 -10.91 17.57
N THR A 172 -3.21 -11.68 16.78
CA THR A 172 -3.33 -11.66 15.31
C THR A 172 -3.41 -13.06 14.74
N PRO A 173 -4.11 -13.29 13.62
CA PRO A 173 -4.08 -14.56 12.91
C PRO A 173 -2.64 -14.95 12.54
N ARG A 174 -2.32 -16.25 12.64
CA ARG A 174 -1.01 -16.79 12.26
C ARG A 174 -0.76 -16.66 10.75
N SER A 175 -1.77 -17.00 9.94
CA SER A 175 -1.69 -16.85 8.48
C SER A 175 -1.99 -15.42 8.05
N THR A 176 -1.10 -14.83 7.27
CA THR A 176 -1.25 -13.52 6.62
C THR A 176 -1.63 -13.65 5.15
N ALA A 177 -1.48 -14.84 4.55
CA ALA A 177 -1.78 -15.16 3.15
C ALA A 177 -3.27 -15.51 2.94
N ILE A 178 -4.17 -14.66 3.43
CA ILE A 178 -5.62 -14.84 3.29
C ILE A 178 -6.25 -13.55 2.83
N TYR A 179 -7.47 -13.64 2.29
CA TYR A 179 -8.24 -12.47 1.87
C TYR A 179 -8.33 -11.42 2.99
N ALA A 180 -7.98 -10.17 2.69
CA ALA A 180 -7.77 -9.13 3.70
C ALA A 180 -8.97 -8.86 4.63
N PRO A 181 -10.23 -8.77 4.13
CA PRO A 181 -11.40 -8.73 5.00
C PRO A 181 -11.50 -9.91 5.98
N ASP A 182 -11.16 -11.12 5.56
CA ASP A 182 -11.23 -12.30 6.43
C ASP A 182 -10.09 -12.35 7.45
N TYR A 183 -8.89 -11.86 7.08
CA TYR A 183 -7.82 -11.61 8.04
C TYR A 183 -8.30 -10.70 9.17
N LEU A 184 -8.95 -9.58 8.82
CA LEU A 184 -9.41 -8.63 9.82
C LEU A 184 -10.57 -9.18 10.65
N LYS A 185 -11.52 -9.93 10.06
CA LYS A 185 -12.58 -10.64 10.83
C LYS A 185 -11.99 -11.62 11.83
N LYS A 186 -10.98 -12.41 11.44
CA LYS A 186 -10.28 -13.34 12.34
C LYS A 186 -9.54 -12.59 13.45
N LEU A 187 -8.86 -11.49 13.12
CA LEU A 187 -8.22 -10.62 14.11
C LEU A 187 -9.25 -10.10 15.12
N ILE A 188 -10.40 -9.62 14.66
CA ILE A 188 -11.49 -9.17 15.53
C ILE A 188 -11.94 -10.30 16.46
N ALA A 189 -12.20 -11.49 15.92
CA ALA A 189 -12.64 -12.65 16.69
C ALA A 189 -11.65 -13.02 17.81
N LEU A 190 -10.34 -12.95 17.56
CA LEU A 190 -9.30 -13.22 18.55
C LEU A 190 -9.23 -12.21 19.71
N ASN A 191 -9.80 -11.02 19.52
CA ASN A 191 -9.69 -9.89 20.45
C ASN A 191 -11.04 -9.37 20.96
N ARG A 192 -12.13 -10.06 20.63
CA ARG A 192 -13.39 -9.92 21.36
C ARG A 192 -13.27 -10.81 22.60
N ARG A 193 -13.49 -10.26 23.79
CA ARG A 193 -13.75 -11.10 24.95
C ARG A 193 -14.98 -11.94 24.60
N ARG A 194 -14.91 -13.26 24.81
CA ARG A 194 -16.14 -14.02 25.07
C ARG A 194 -16.66 -13.39 26.37
N GLY A 195 -17.77 -12.68 26.26
CA GLY A 195 -18.54 -12.29 27.45
C GLY A 195 -18.97 -13.56 28.16
#